data_AF-A0A1T5DEF1-F1
#
_entry.id   AF-A0A1T5DEF1-F1
#
_cell.length_a   1.000
_cell.length_b   1.000
_cell.length_c   1.000
_cell.angle_alpha   90.00
_cell.angle_beta   90.00
_cell.angle_gamma   90.00
#
_symmetry.space_group_name_H-M   'P 1'
#
loop_
_entity.id
_entity.type
_entity.pdbx_description
1 polymer ?
#
loop_
_entity_poly.entity_id
_entity_poly.type
_entity_poly.pdbx_seq_one_letter_code
_entity_poly.pdbx_strand_id
1 'polypeptide(L)'
;MKPIWKWVIGITVSLLLVISVSAWYLSRHWRPILDARLKEAVMNATDSLYLIAYDELGFNLVTGNATIENLRLTVDTARYAKMEINQQAPDNVYNISIANLQIRRFHPRRILADRRLNIDDIIIDTPAIQVVNTYHVYNDTVATKRDPRTLYQRIAHLLNEVSVGNIYLNDIQFKFTKNTDSAVNETALNNLNIHVRDVLIDSVSQFDTSRFYLTRAIDVDMPGFRYETPDSFYYVSFDRVQLATLYKRLLVTGLKYAPRMNKSEFYKRSQQAKDMAIIAFPAIHLEDIDLQRFVDSRKLYAGSLHIDSGTVAISNDLRYPRHATNKMGKSPHQLLLNMKQTIKIDSVLLNHLNISYAEVGKKYGKEGKITFDDASGVFRNVTNDTSALLRNQVMEAQLTTYLMNTGKLDVLFAFDMLDKDGKYTYKGQLGPMNGTPLNRMITPLLNAEIGSANIKGLRFDVQADDRRARGSLRFDYDNMRLHLLTEGDDGGRSSKRVVSFLANSFIINDSNPDANGQYHRGRINYTRPPTYSFFKMLWQSLAQGIKECAGISPERERRLLNAAEEAKQAAEKTGGFFRRVFGKKAEGN
;
A
#
# COMPACT_ATOMS: atom_id res chain seq x y z
N MET A 1 -19.29 -49.10 66.49
CA MET A 1 -18.43 -47.96 66.07
C MET A 1 -18.05 -47.15 67.30
N LYS A 2 -16.75 -46.95 67.55
CA LYS A 2 -16.27 -46.18 68.71
C LYS A 2 -16.91 -44.77 68.71
N PRO A 3 -17.37 -44.23 69.85
CA PRO A 3 -18.13 -42.98 69.94
C PRO A 3 -17.42 -41.77 69.28
N ILE A 4 -16.09 -41.83 69.18
CA ILE A 4 -15.24 -40.84 68.51
C ILE A 4 -15.60 -40.67 67.02
N TRP A 5 -15.98 -41.73 66.30
CA TRP A 5 -16.34 -41.65 64.88
C TRP A 5 -17.65 -40.91 64.63
N LYS A 6 -18.60 -40.92 65.59
CA LYS A 6 -19.84 -40.16 65.49
C LYS A 6 -19.59 -38.65 65.61
N TRP A 7 -18.63 -38.26 66.45
CA TRP A 7 -18.20 -36.86 66.60
C TRP A 7 -17.41 -36.36 65.39
N VAL A 8 -16.48 -37.17 64.86
CA VAL A 8 -15.74 -36.80 63.63
C VAL A 8 -16.69 -36.63 62.45
N ILE A 9 -17.61 -37.57 62.23
CA ILE A 9 -18.62 -37.47 61.16
C ILE A 9 -19.52 -36.24 61.37
N GLY A 10 -19.98 -36.00 62.59
CA GLY A 10 -20.81 -34.82 62.91
C GLY A 10 -20.10 -33.49 62.66
N ILE A 11 -18.82 -33.39 63.01
CA ILE A 11 -18.00 -32.19 62.77
C ILE A 11 -17.73 -32.00 61.28
N THR A 12 -17.40 -33.06 60.54
CA THR A 12 -17.17 -32.97 59.09
C THR A 12 -18.45 -32.59 58.34
N VAL A 13 -19.61 -33.15 58.72
CA VAL A 13 -20.90 -32.80 58.11
C VAL A 13 -21.31 -31.37 58.45
N SER A 14 -21.10 -30.91 59.69
CA SER A 14 -21.37 -29.53 60.09
C SER A 14 -20.46 -28.54 59.35
N LEU A 15 -19.18 -28.85 59.20
CA LEU A 15 -18.23 -28.02 58.43
C LEU A 15 -18.60 -27.99 56.95
N LEU A 16 -18.97 -29.12 56.35
CA LEU A 16 -19.46 -29.19 54.97
C LEU A 16 -20.76 -28.41 54.79
N LEU A 17 -21.65 -28.43 55.77
CA LEU A 17 -22.92 -27.70 55.75
C LEU A 17 -22.70 -26.20 55.90
N VAL A 18 -21.79 -25.78 56.79
CA VAL A 18 -21.36 -24.37 56.90
C VAL A 18 -20.68 -23.91 55.63
N ILE A 19 -19.75 -24.69 55.05
CA ILE A 19 -19.12 -24.37 53.77
C ILE A 19 -20.17 -24.29 52.65
N SER A 20 -21.14 -25.20 52.63
CA SER A 20 -22.21 -25.22 51.62
C SER A 20 -23.18 -24.04 51.78
N VAL A 21 -23.55 -23.68 53.01
CA VAL A 21 -24.41 -22.54 53.33
C VAL A 21 -23.66 -21.22 53.08
N SER A 22 -22.38 -21.12 53.43
CA SER A 22 -21.54 -19.96 53.13
C SER A 22 -21.30 -19.82 51.63
N ALA A 23 -21.03 -20.92 50.91
CA ALA A 23 -20.92 -20.91 49.45
C ALA A 23 -22.26 -20.54 48.79
N TRP A 24 -23.37 -21.06 49.29
CA TRP A 24 -24.73 -20.69 48.85
C TRP A 24 -25.02 -19.21 49.12
N TYR A 25 -24.71 -18.72 50.32
CA TYR A 25 -24.90 -17.32 50.72
C TYR A 25 -24.06 -16.37 49.86
N LEU A 26 -22.75 -16.64 49.70
CA LEU A 26 -21.88 -15.90 48.78
C LEU A 26 -22.44 -15.96 47.36
N SER A 27 -22.83 -17.13 46.85
CA SER A 27 -23.40 -17.27 45.50
C SER A 27 -24.71 -16.49 45.27
N ARG A 28 -25.45 -16.14 46.34
CA ARG A 28 -26.71 -15.39 46.26
C ARG A 28 -26.52 -13.88 46.49
N HIS A 29 -25.59 -13.46 47.36
CA HIS A 29 -25.44 -12.05 47.80
C HIS A 29 -24.25 -11.31 47.19
N TRP A 30 -23.40 -11.97 46.42
CA TRP A 30 -22.23 -11.36 45.78
C TRP A 30 -22.57 -10.37 44.64
N ARG A 31 -23.67 -10.57 43.90
CA ARG A 31 -24.09 -9.71 42.76
C ARG A 31 -24.16 -8.21 43.14
N PRO A 32 -24.92 -7.77 44.16
CA PRO A 32 -25.02 -6.35 44.51
C PRO A 32 -23.70 -5.76 45.02
N ILE A 33 -22.87 -6.55 45.71
CA ILE A 33 -21.57 -6.11 46.23
C ILE A 33 -20.62 -5.83 45.06
N LEU A 34 -20.55 -6.74 44.09
CA LEU A 34 -19.70 -6.58 42.91
C LEU A 34 -20.19 -5.48 41.99
N ASP A 35 -21.51 -5.30 41.85
CA ASP A 35 -22.07 -4.19 41.10
C ASP A 35 -21.63 -2.84 41.67
N ALA A 36 -21.78 -2.66 42.99
CA ALA A 36 -21.34 -1.44 43.67
C ALA A 36 -19.83 -1.22 43.52
N ARG A 37 -19.02 -2.28 43.73
CA ARG A 37 -17.56 -2.19 43.65
C ARG A 37 -17.05 -1.93 42.23
N LEU A 38 -17.68 -2.51 41.21
CA LEU A 38 -17.29 -2.30 39.81
C LEU A 38 -17.61 -0.87 39.38
N LYS A 39 -18.80 -0.35 39.74
CA LYS A 39 -19.18 1.05 39.49
C LYS A 39 -18.25 2.02 40.22
N GLU A 40 -18.01 1.79 41.50
CA GLU A 40 -17.08 2.59 42.31
C GLU A 40 -15.66 2.58 41.73
N ALA A 41 -15.16 1.43 41.31
CA ALA A 41 -13.84 1.31 40.69
C ALA A 41 -13.73 2.11 39.39
N VAL A 42 -14.74 2.04 38.50
CA VAL A 42 -14.75 2.82 37.26
C VAL A 42 -14.84 4.31 37.54
N MET A 43 -15.73 4.74 38.45
CA MET A 43 -15.87 6.15 38.81
C MET A 43 -14.58 6.72 39.41
N ASN A 44 -13.93 5.98 40.31
CA ASN A 44 -12.68 6.42 40.93
C ASN A 44 -11.50 6.41 39.94
N ALA A 45 -11.43 5.41 39.06
CA ALA A 45 -10.35 5.31 38.06
C ALA A 45 -10.45 6.37 36.95
N THR A 46 -11.62 6.99 36.78
CA THR A 46 -11.91 7.92 35.67
C THR A 46 -12.32 9.31 36.13
N ASP A 47 -12.16 9.65 37.41
CA ASP A 47 -12.60 10.92 38.00
C ASP A 47 -14.09 11.23 37.71
N SER A 48 -14.89 10.17 37.68
CA SER A 48 -16.33 10.13 37.34
C SER A 48 -16.67 10.56 35.91
N LEU A 49 -15.70 10.57 34.98
CA LEU A 49 -15.94 10.89 33.58
C LEU A 49 -16.76 9.83 32.85
N TYR A 50 -16.61 8.56 33.26
CA TYR A 50 -17.30 7.44 32.62
C TYR A 50 -18.29 6.77 33.56
N LEU A 51 -19.40 6.34 32.95
CA LEU A 51 -20.44 5.53 33.56
C LEU A 51 -20.37 4.13 32.98
N ILE A 52 -20.51 3.12 33.84
CA ILE A 52 -20.56 1.71 33.47
C ILE A 52 -21.98 1.16 33.68
N ALA A 53 -22.50 0.47 32.67
CA ALA A 53 -23.78 -0.23 32.70
C ALA A 53 -23.64 -1.60 32.03
N TYR A 54 -24.49 -2.55 32.41
CA TYR A 54 -24.56 -3.90 31.84
C TYR A 54 -25.90 -4.55 32.23
N ASP A 55 -26.32 -5.57 31.47
CA ASP A 55 -27.62 -6.21 31.67
C ASP A 55 -27.54 -7.36 32.68
N GLU A 56 -26.52 -8.20 32.55
CA GLU A 56 -26.28 -9.32 33.46
C GLU A 56 -24.80 -9.43 33.86
N LEU A 57 -24.58 -9.75 35.14
CA LEU A 57 -23.29 -10.13 35.71
C LEU A 57 -23.41 -11.55 36.30
N GLY A 58 -22.78 -12.50 35.63
CA GLY A 58 -22.62 -13.87 36.10
C GLY A 58 -21.22 -14.10 36.65
N PHE A 59 -21.09 -14.79 37.78
CA PHE A 59 -19.79 -15.29 38.23
C PHE A 59 -19.93 -16.39 39.26
N ASN A 60 -18.95 -17.27 39.23
CA ASN A 60 -18.94 -18.51 39.95
C ASN A 60 -17.53 -18.71 40.51
N LEU A 61 -17.39 -18.52 41.82
CA LEU A 61 -16.14 -18.70 42.57
C LEU A 61 -15.65 -20.15 42.59
N VAL A 62 -16.54 -21.13 42.42
CA VAL A 62 -16.17 -22.54 42.49
C VAL A 62 -15.52 -22.98 41.18
N THR A 63 -16.15 -22.63 40.05
CA THR A 63 -15.63 -22.94 38.72
C THR A 63 -14.62 -21.92 38.21
N GLY A 64 -14.56 -20.74 38.84
CA GLY A 64 -13.69 -19.64 38.45
C GLY A 64 -14.15 -18.97 37.15
N ASN A 65 -15.45 -18.86 36.90
CA ASN A 65 -15.97 -18.26 35.68
C ASN A 65 -16.64 -16.91 35.97
N ALA A 66 -16.55 -15.97 35.03
CA ALA A 66 -17.25 -14.69 35.07
C ALA A 66 -17.78 -14.32 33.69
N THR A 67 -18.95 -13.69 33.64
CA THR A 67 -19.59 -13.22 32.41
C THR A 67 -20.25 -11.86 32.65
N ILE A 68 -20.13 -10.97 31.69
CA ILE A 68 -20.87 -9.71 31.64
C ILE A 68 -21.53 -9.61 30.27
N GLU A 69 -22.84 -9.39 30.26
CA GLU A 69 -23.63 -9.21 29.04
C GLU A 69 -23.98 -7.74 28.83
N ASN A 70 -23.85 -7.28 27.58
CA ASN A 70 -24.15 -5.92 27.12
C ASN A 70 -23.49 -4.83 27.95
N LEU A 71 -22.20 -4.99 28.26
CA LEU A 71 -21.40 -3.97 28.93
C LEU A 71 -21.35 -2.69 28.10
N ARG A 72 -21.58 -1.54 28.73
CA ARG A 72 -21.48 -0.21 28.15
C ARG A 72 -20.66 0.68 29.08
N LEU A 73 -19.62 1.28 28.53
CA LEU A 73 -18.86 2.36 29.13
C LEU A 73 -19.14 3.63 28.32
N THR A 74 -19.82 4.58 28.92
CA THR A 74 -20.25 5.82 28.25
C THR A 74 -19.79 7.04 29.01
N VAL A 75 -19.48 8.10 28.29
CA VAL A 75 -19.12 9.39 28.89
C VAL A 75 -20.32 10.01 29.61
N ASP A 76 -20.11 10.51 30.83
CA ASP A 76 -21.05 11.43 31.48
C ASP A 76 -20.90 12.82 30.85
N THR A 77 -21.83 13.18 29.98
CA THR A 77 -21.80 14.45 29.24
C THR A 77 -21.90 15.68 30.15
N ALA A 78 -22.60 15.57 31.29
CA ALA A 78 -22.73 16.68 32.24
C ALA A 78 -21.43 16.90 33.02
N ARG A 79 -20.73 15.81 33.37
CA ARG A 79 -19.39 15.88 33.97
C ARG A 79 -18.36 16.41 32.96
N TYR A 80 -18.39 15.90 31.73
CA TYR A 80 -17.51 16.34 30.65
C TYR A 80 -17.65 17.85 30.39
N ALA A 81 -18.88 18.36 30.26
CA ALA A 81 -19.12 19.80 30.08
C ALA A 81 -18.58 20.66 31.25
N LYS A 82 -18.67 20.17 32.49
CA LYS A 82 -18.04 20.83 33.65
C LYS A 82 -16.52 20.80 33.57
N MET A 83 -15.93 19.70 33.10
CA MET A 83 -14.48 19.60 32.88
C MET A 83 -14.02 20.54 31.76
N GLU A 84 -14.83 20.75 30.71
CA GLU A 84 -14.53 21.72 29.65
C GLU A 84 -14.50 23.15 30.20
N ILE A 85 -15.51 23.55 30.98
CA ILE A 85 -15.56 24.87 31.64
C ILE A 85 -14.34 25.08 32.55
N ASN A 86 -13.92 24.03 33.26
CA ASN A 86 -12.77 24.07 34.17
C ASN A 86 -11.42 23.85 33.47
N GLN A 87 -11.37 23.76 32.13
CA GLN A 87 -10.16 23.50 31.34
C GLN A 87 -9.42 22.21 31.72
N GLN A 88 -10.18 21.15 31.97
CA GLN A 88 -9.71 19.83 32.42
C GLN A 88 -10.23 18.68 31.55
N ALA A 89 -11.04 18.95 30.52
CA ALA A 89 -11.59 17.88 29.70
C ALA A 89 -10.51 17.26 28.79
N PRO A 90 -10.48 15.93 28.66
CA PRO A 90 -9.55 15.28 27.75
C PRO A 90 -9.97 15.48 26.29
N ASP A 91 -9.00 15.55 25.39
CA ASP A 91 -9.30 15.65 23.96
C ASP A 91 -9.98 14.41 23.39
N ASN A 92 -9.73 13.24 23.97
CA ASN A 92 -10.28 11.98 23.51
C ASN A 92 -11.24 11.41 24.54
N VAL A 93 -12.46 11.14 24.10
CA VAL A 93 -13.44 10.39 24.88
C VAL A 93 -13.80 9.08 24.21
N TYR A 94 -14.10 8.07 25.02
CA TYR A 94 -14.26 6.68 24.58
C TYR A 94 -15.64 6.13 24.96
N ASN A 95 -16.48 5.84 23.98
CA ASN A 95 -17.69 5.04 24.21
C ASN A 95 -17.40 3.60 23.80
N ILE A 96 -17.53 2.67 24.74
CA ILE A 96 -17.24 1.25 24.52
C ILE A 96 -18.50 0.46 24.82
N SER A 97 -18.94 -0.38 23.88
CA SER A 97 -19.94 -1.40 24.15
C SER A 97 -19.41 -2.79 23.82
N ILE A 98 -19.70 -3.77 24.66
CA ILE A 98 -19.28 -5.16 24.50
C ILE A 98 -20.51 -6.04 24.68
N ALA A 99 -20.86 -6.84 23.69
CA ALA A 99 -22.04 -7.70 23.78
C ALA A 99 -21.85 -8.80 24.84
N ASN A 100 -20.67 -9.42 24.85
CA ASN A 100 -20.36 -10.50 25.78
C ASN A 100 -18.88 -10.45 26.18
N LEU A 101 -18.62 -10.36 27.48
CA LEU A 101 -17.31 -10.50 28.09
C LEU A 101 -17.32 -11.75 28.96
N GLN A 102 -16.43 -12.70 28.70
CA GLN A 102 -16.29 -13.93 29.47
C GLN A 102 -14.87 -14.09 29.99
N ILE A 103 -14.76 -14.50 31.25
CA ILE A 103 -13.52 -14.95 31.88
C ILE A 103 -13.75 -16.42 32.24
N ARG A 104 -12.95 -17.31 31.67
CA ARG A 104 -13.00 -18.75 31.92
C ARG A 104 -11.86 -19.14 32.83
N ARG A 105 -12.20 -19.77 33.96
CA ARG A 105 -11.27 -20.35 34.95
C ARG A 105 -10.16 -19.39 35.42
N PHE A 106 -10.49 -18.46 36.31
CA PHE A 106 -9.51 -17.57 36.97
C PHE A 106 -8.81 -18.17 38.21
N HIS A 107 -9.00 -19.47 38.47
CA HIS A 107 -8.32 -20.23 39.53
C HIS A 107 -8.30 -19.57 40.95
N PRO A 108 -9.46 -19.31 41.57
CA PRO A 108 -9.54 -18.57 42.84
C PRO A 108 -8.69 -19.13 43.99
N ARG A 109 -8.47 -20.46 44.03
CA ARG A 109 -7.59 -21.08 45.04
C ARG A 109 -6.15 -20.57 44.96
N ARG A 110 -5.61 -20.34 43.75
CA ARG A 110 -4.24 -19.84 43.53
C ARG A 110 -4.10 -18.36 43.91
N ILE A 111 -5.19 -17.59 43.75
CA ILE A 111 -5.22 -16.18 44.19
C ILE A 111 -5.09 -16.12 45.72
N LEU A 112 -5.86 -16.95 46.43
CA LEU A 112 -5.88 -16.96 47.91
C LEU A 112 -4.60 -17.56 48.51
N ALA A 113 -4.09 -18.66 47.95
CA ALA A 113 -2.93 -19.37 48.50
C ALA A 113 -1.60 -18.74 48.08
N ASP A 114 -1.45 -18.40 46.80
CA ASP A 114 -0.15 -18.08 46.18
C ASP A 114 -0.04 -16.60 45.74
N ARG A 115 -1.14 -15.83 45.85
CA ARG A 115 -1.30 -14.49 45.26
C ARG A 115 -1.04 -14.48 43.75
N ARG A 116 -1.49 -15.53 43.06
CA ARG A 116 -1.35 -15.66 41.60
C ARG A 116 -2.72 -15.66 40.93
N LEU A 117 -2.94 -14.72 40.03
CA LEU A 117 -4.12 -14.68 39.18
C LEU A 117 -3.79 -15.38 37.87
N ASN A 118 -4.39 -16.55 37.65
CA ASN A 118 -4.19 -17.32 36.43
C ASN A 118 -5.54 -17.57 35.76
N ILE A 119 -5.71 -17.03 34.57
CA ILE A 119 -6.93 -17.09 33.77
C ILE A 119 -6.66 -17.95 32.54
N ASP A 120 -7.53 -18.93 32.26
CA ASP A 120 -7.37 -19.73 31.04
C ASP A 120 -7.72 -18.90 29.81
N ASP A 121 -8.94 -18.36 29.73
CA ASP A 121 -9.40 -17.59 28.59
C ASP A 121 -10.14 -16.32 29.00
N ILE A 122 -9.88 -15.22 28.29
CA ILE A 122 -10.72 -14.02 28.27
C ILE A 122 -11.31 -13.92 26.87
N ILE A 123 -12.62 -13.80 26.75
CA ILE A 123 -13.33 -13.70 25.47
C ILE A 123 -14.15 -12.43 25.48
N ILE A 124 -13.97 -11.61 24.46
CA ILE A 124 -14.63 -10.32 24.28
C ILE A 124 -15.25 -10.36 22.89
N ASP A 125 -16.56 -10.54 22.82
CA ASP A 125 -17.28 -10.66 21.57
C ASP A 125 -17.91 -9.33 21.18
N THR A 126 -17.69 -8.93 19.92
CA THR A 126 -18.23 -7.73 19.27
C THR A 126 -18.03 -6.44 20.06
N PRO A 127 -16.79 -6.12 20.51
CA PRO A 127 -16.53 -4.83 21.14
C PRO A 127 -16.64 -3.71 20.10
N ALA A 128 -17.55 -2.77 20.31
CA ALA A 128 -17.67 -1.54 19.54
C ALA A 128 -17.04 -0.39 20.33
N ILE A 129 -15.96 0.17 19.79
CA ILE A 129 -15.16 1.23 20.41
C ILE A 129 -15.31 2.47 19.55
N GLN A 130 -15.96 3.50 20.09
CA GLN A 130 -16.05 4.82 19.48
C GLN A 130 -15.16 5.80 20.22
N VAL A 131 -14.23 6.41 19.49
CA VAL A 131 -13.38 7.49 19.99
C VAL A 131 -13.87 8.79 19.38
N VAL A 132 -14.22 9.76 20.22
CA VAL A 132 -14.54 11.12 19.77
C VAL A 132 -13.41 12.04 20.20
N ASN A 133 -12.75 12.66 19.23
CA ASN A 133 -11.69 13.64 19.44
C ASN A 133 -12.26 15.06 19.30
N THR A 134 -12.15 15.85 20.37
CA THR A 134 -12.45 17.28 20.40
C THR A 134 -11.18 17.99 20.84
N TYR A 135 -10.68 18.91 20.03
CA TYR A 135 -9.43 19.61 20.34
C TYR A 135 -9.65 20.70 21.40
N HIS A 136 -8.84 20.69 22.46
CA HIS A 136 -8.83 21.78 23.44
C HIS A 136 -7.45 22.43 23.54
N VAL A 137 -7.40 23.75 23.33
CA VAL A 137 -6.16 24.56 23.34
C VAL A 137 -5.39 24.43 24.66
N TYR A 138 -6.07 24.22 25.79
CA TYR A 138 -5.42 24.11 27.10
C TYR A 138 -4.64 22.79 27.30
N ASN A 139 -4.95 21.73 26.54
CA ASN A 139 -4.28 20.44 26.65
C ASN A 139 -2.88 20.42 25.99
N ASP A 140 -2.56 21.40 25.13
CA ASP A 140 -1.26 21.51 24.45
C ASP A 140 -0.08 21.83 25.38
N THR A 141 -0.35 22.29 26.60
CA THR A 141 0.66 22.72 27.58
C THR A 141 1.01 21.67 28.63
N VAL A 142 0.31 20.53 28.65
CA VAL A 142 0.46 19.51 29.70
C VAL A 142 1.56 18.53 29.30
N ALA A 143 2.78 18.75 29.81
CA ALA A 143 3.81 17.72 29.83
C ALA A 143 3.35 16.56 30.72
N THR A 144 2.79 15.51 30.12
CA THR A 144 2.37 14.31 30.84
C THR A 144 3.59 13.64 31.49
N LYS A 145 3.72 13.79 32.81
CA LYS A 145 4.70 13.03 33.60
C LYS A 145 4.35 11.55 33.50
N ARG A 146 5.09 10.79 32.71
CA ARG A 146 4.93 9.33 32.62
C ARG A 146 5.43 8.71 33.92
N ASP A 147 4.53 8.02 34.64
CA ASP A 147 4.89 7.22 35.81
C ASP A 147 5.84 6.08 35.37
N PRO A 148 7.07 6.00 35.93
CA PRO A 148 8.09 5.07 35.47
C PRO A 148 7.82 3.62 35.86
N ARG A 149 6.82 3.34 36.72
CA ARG A 149 6.56 1.99 37.23
C ARG A 149 6.04 1.03 36.16
N THR A 150 6.60 -0.17 36.13
CA THR A 150 6.17 -1.28 35.27
C THR A 150 4.78 -1.81 35.66
N LEU A 151 4.13 -2.56 34.76
CA LEU A 151 2.84 -3.20 35.08
C LEU A 151 2.96 -4.12 36.31
N TYR A 152 4.03 -4.91 36.40
CA TYR A 152 4.28 -5.75 37.57
C TYR A 152 4.41 -4.93 38.86
N GLN A 153 5.20 -3.85 38.87
CA GLN A 153 5.39 -3.00 40.04
C GLN A 153 4.08 -2.37 40.54
N ARG A 154 3.11 -2.14 39.65
CA ARG A 154 1.76 -1.66 40.03
C ARG A 154 0.95 -2.72 40.75
N ILE A 155 1.07 -3.98 40.35
CA ILE A 155 0.27 -5.08 40.90
C ILE A 155 0.97 -5.84 42.03
N ALA A 156 2.29 -5.67 42.22
CA ALA A 156 3.12 -6.46 43.14
C ALA A 156 2.66 -6.44 44.61
N HIS A 157 1.94 -5.40 45.03
CA HIS A 157 1.37 -5.30 46.38
C HIS A 157 0.14 -6.21 46.57
N LEU A 158 -0.54 -6.59 45.49
CA LEU A 158 -1.73 -7.45 45.49
C LEU A 158 -1.41 -8.86 45.04
N LEU A 159 -0.64 -8.98 43.95
CA LEU A 159 -0.40 -10.23 43.23
C LEU A 159 1.08 -10.38 42.89
N ASN A 160 1.60 -11.59 43.04
CA ASN A 160 2.95 -11.97 42.63
C ASN A 160 3.03 -12.30 41.12
N GLU A 161 1.90 -12.67 40.53
CA GLU A 161 1.81 -13.10 39.13
C GLU A 161 0.40 -12.83 38.59
N VAL A 162 0.32 -12.32 37.36
CA VAL A 162 -0.88 -12.35 36.53
C VAL A 162 -0.55 -13.06 35.24
N SER A 163 -1.25 -14.14 34.95
CA SER A 163 -1.10 -14.89 33.71
C SER A 163 -2.45 -15.16 33.04
N VAL A 164 -2.49 -15.03 31.72
CA VAL A 164 -3.68 -15.30 30.90
C VAL A 164 -3.28 -16.20 29.73
N GLY A 165 -3.92 -17.37 29.62
CA GLY A 165 -3.66 -18.33 28.55
C GLY A 165 -4.01 -17.76 27.18
N ASN A 166 -5.26 -17.33 26.99
CA ASN A 166 -5.74 -16.73 25.76
C ASN A 166 -6.60 -15.50 26.02
N ILE A 167 -6.49 -14.51 25.14
CA ILE A 167 -7.46 -13.41 25.03
C ILE A 167 -7.96 -13.38 23.60
N TYR A 168 -9.27 -13.53 23.44
CA TYR A 168 -9.98 -13.46 22.17
C TYR A 168 -10.77 -12.16 22.12
N LEU A 169 -10.47 -11.31 21.14
CA LEU A 169 -11.27 -10.14 20.80
C LEU A 169 -11.87 -10.43 19.43
N ASN A 170 -13.15 -10.77 19.40
CA ASN A 170 -13.84 -11.22 18.19
C ASN A 170 -14.70 -10.09 17.62
N ASP A 171 -14.64 -9.88 16.31
CA ASP A 171 -15.47 -8.91 15.58
C ASP A 171 -15.42 -7.48 16.16
N ILE A 172 -14.21 -6.99 16.46
CA ILE A 172 -14.01 -5.62 16.94
C ILE A 172 -14.49 -4.63 15.87
N GLN A 173 -15.27 -3.65 16.32
CA GLN A 173 -15.69 -2.50 15.54
C GLN A 173 -15.05 -1.25 16.15
N PHE A 174 -14.32 -0.50 15.35
CA PHE A 174 -13.65 0.72 15.79
C PHE A 174 -14.10 1.89 14.94
N LYS A 175 -14.53 2.97 15.61
CA LYS A 175 -14.93 4.21 14.97
C LYS A 175 -14.17 5.37 15.59
N PHE A 176 -13.42 6.12 14.79
CA PHE A 176 -12.77 7.36 15.20
C PHE A 176 -13.50 8.54 14.55
N THR A 177 -14.01 9.45 15.38
CA THR A 177 -14.69 10.67 14.96
C THR A 177 -13.86 11.85 15.42
N LYS A 178 -13.36 12.65 14.47
CA LYS A 178 -12.70 13.92 14.76
C LYS A 178 -13.67 15.07 14.55
N ASN A 179 -14.02 15.76 15.64
CA ASN A 179 -14.80 16.97 15.60
C ASN A 179 -13.87 18.16 15.41
N THR A 180 -14.09 18.92 14.33
CA THR A 180 -13.47 20.23 14.11
C THR A 180 -14.57 21.26 13.89
N ASP A 181 -14.28 22.54 14.09
CA ASP A 181 -15.25 23.65 13.97
C ASP A 181 -15.96 23.71 12.60
N SER A 182 -15.45 23.03 11.57
CA SER A 182 -15.98 23.08 10.20
C SER A 182 -16.32 21.72 9.57
N ALA A 183 -15.94 20.59 10.18
CA ALA A 183 -16.20 19.26 9.64
C ALA A 183 -16.08 18.15 10.68
N VAL A 184 -16.88 17.09 10.50
CA VAL A 184 -16.74 15.82 11.22
C VAL A 184 -16.07 14.82 10.27
N ASN A 185 -14.86 14.38 10.62
CA ASN A 185 -14.16 13.34 9.87
C ASN A 185 -14.31 12.01 10.60
N GLU A 186 -14.92 11.02 9.94
CA GLU A 186 -15.09 9.69 10.50
C GLU A 186 -14.21 8.66 9.78
N THR A 187 -13.61 7.76 10.56
CA THR A 187 -12.90 6.59 10.04
C THR A 187 -13.36 5.38 10.82
N ALA A 188 -13.78 4.33 10.11
CA ALA A 188 -14.26 3.10 10.72
C ALA A 188 -13.44 1.90 10.24
N LEU A 189 -13.21 0.97 11.16
CA LEU A 189 -12.63 -0.36 10.92
C LEU A 189 -13.59 -1.37 11.53
N ASN A 190 -13.93 -2.41 10.76
CA ASN A 190 -14.88 -3.42 11.18
C ASN A 190 -14.23 -4.81 11.10
N ASN A 191 -14.82 -5.77 11.81
CA ASN A 191 -14.48 -7.20 11.72
C ASN A 191 -13.03 -7.52 12.10
N LEU A 192 -12.39 -6.69 12.94
CA LEU A 192 -11.03 -6.94 13.40
C LEU A 192 -11.05 -8.03 14.47
N ASN A 193 -10.29 -9.09 14.27
CA ASN A 193 -10.12 -10.17 15.24
C ASN A 193 -8.70 -10.12 15.80
N ILE A 194 -8.56 -10.27 17.11
CA ILE A 194 -7.26 -10.32 17.78
C ILE A 194 -7.23 -11.53 18.73
N HIS A 195 -6.21 -12.36 18.59
CA HIS A 195 -5.93 -13.46 19.51
C HIS A 195 -4.57 -13.24 20.18
N VAL A 196 -4.59 -13.00 21.49
CA VAL A 196 -3.38 -12.91 22.31
C VAL A 196 -3.17 -14.23 23.04
N ARG A 197 -1.94 -14.72 23.06
CA ARG A 197 -1.55 -15.96 23.75
C ARG A 197 -0.49 -15.70 24.81
N ASP A 198 -0.67 -16.35 25.95
CA ASP A 198 0.28 -16.41 27.07
C ASP A 198 0.76 -15.00 27.46
N VAL A 199 -0.14 -14.26 28.10
CA VAL A 199 0.20 -13.03 28.81
C VAL A 199 0.81 -13.41 30.14
N LEU A 200 1.96 -12.84 30.49
CA LEU A 200 2.62 -13.10 31.78
C LEU A 200 3.17 -11.81 32.37
N ILE A 201 2.69 -11.45 33.55
CA ILE A 201 3.15 -10.30 34.33
C ILE A 201 3.65 -10.80 35.67
N ASP A 202 4.96 -10.84 35.83
CA ASP A 202 5.63 -11.19 37.08
C ASP A 202 6.96 -10.41 37.23
N SER A 203 7.70 -10.73 38.29
CA SER A 203 8.98 -10.08 38.59
C SER A 203 10.06 -10.27 37.52
N VAL A 204 9.99 -11.35 36.72
CA VAL A 204 10.99 -11.73 35.72
C VAL A 204 10.56 -11.29 34.33
N SER A 205 9.29 -11.50 33.96
CA SER A 205 8.74 -11.23 32.63
C SER A 205 8.82 -9.75 32.24
N GLN A 206 8.86 -8.84 33.21
CA GLN A 206 9.04 -7.41 32.96
C GLN A 206 10.40 -7.05 32.32
N PHE A 207 11.37 -7.97 32.33
CA PHE A 207 12.68 -7.82 31.69
C PHE A 207 12.88 -8.76 30.48
N ASP A 208 11.88 -9.58 30.14
CA ASP A 208 11.95 -10.53 29.04
C ASP A 208 11.73 -9.84 27.70
N THR A 209 12.80 -9.69 26.92
CA THR A 209 12.77 -9.06 25.59
C THR A 209 12.22 -9.98 24.49
N SER A 210 12.00 -11.27 24.77
CA SER A 210 11.38 -12.21 23.83
C SER A 210 9.86 -12.08 23.77
N ARG A 211 9.25 -11.48 24.80
CA ARG A 211 7.80 -11.26 24.90
C ARG A 211 7.44 -9.85 24.44
N PHE A 212 6.80 -9.76 23.26
CA PHE A 212 6.24 -8.50 22.80
C PHE A 212 5.02 -8.15 23.65
N TYR A 213 5.05 -6.99 24.33
CA TYR A 213 4.02 -6.58 25.30
C TYR A 213 3.71 -7.62 26.40
N LEU A 214 4.73 -8.32 26.91
CA LEU A 214 4.56 -9.38 27.92
C LEU A 214 3.75 -10.60 27.43
N THR A 215 3.56 -10.73 26.11
CA THR A 215 2.82 -11.82 25.47
C THR A 215 3.75 -12.73 24.68
N ARG A 216 3.39 -14.01 24.57
CA ARG A 216 4.09 -14.96 23.69
C ARG A 216 3.77 -14.71 22.22
N ALA A 217 2.52 -14.39 21.92
CA ALA A 217 2.05 -14.13 20.56
C ALA A 217 0.80 -13.26 20.55
N ILE A 218 0.67 -12.49 19.49
CA ILE A 218 -0.52 -11.72 19.12
C ILE A 218 -0.75 -12.00 17.64
N ASP A 219 -1.91 -12.55 17.33
CA ASP A 219 -2.37 -12.68 15.96
C ASP A 219 -3.48 -11.67 15.72
N VAL A 220 -3.39 -10.95 14.62
CA VAL A 220 -4.40 -9.99 14.18
C VAL A 220 -4.91 -10.45 12.83
N ASP A 221 -6.23 -10.49 12.68
CA ASP A 221 -6.90 -10.90 11.47
C ASP A 221 -8.00 -9.90 11.12
N MET A 222 -7.87 -9.26 9.96
CA MET A 222 -8.81 -8.25 9.49
C MET A 222 -9.28 -8.61 8.08
N PRO A 223 -10.48 -9.18 7.94
CA PRO A 223 -11.09 -9.46 6.65
C PRO A 223 -11.74 -8.19 6.09
N GLY A 224 -11.38 -7.85 4.86
CA GLY A 224 -12.03 -6.81 4.08
C GLY A 224 -11.76 -5.39 4.55
N PHE A 225 -11.26 -4.56 3.64
CA PHE A 225 -11.21 -3.12 3.84
C PHE A 225 -11.34 -2.41 2.51
N ARG A 226 -12.02 -1.27 2.54
CA ARG A 226 -12.13 -0.40 1.38
C ARG A 226 -12.10 1.05 1.83
N TYR A 227 -11.13 1.78 1.30
CA TYR A 227 -11.00 3.21 1.49
C TYR A 227 -11.18 3.91 0.15
N GLU A 228 -12.04 4.90 0.09
CA GLU A 228 -12.24 5.74 -1.09
C GLU A 228 -11.44 7.02 -0.94
N THR A 229 -10.71 7.41 -1.99
CA THR A 229 -9.93 8.65 -1.94
C THR A 229 -10.85 9.87 -1.85
N PRO A 230 -10.44 10.97 -1.18
CA PRO A 230 -11.30 12.14 -1.01
C PRO A 230 -11.76 12.78 -2.33
N ASP A 231 -10.97 12.64 -3.40
CA ASP A 231 -11.33 13.10 -4.75
C ASP A 231 -12.38 12.20 -5.44
N SER A 232 -12.75 11.09 -4.82
CA SER A 232 -13.68 10.08 -5.35
C SER A 232 -13.24 9.43 -6.67
N PHE A 233 -11.98 9.55 -7.08
CA PHE A 233 -11.48 8.91 -8.30
C PHE A 233 -11.04 7.47 -8.08
N TYR A 234 -10.49 7.16 -6.91
CA TYR A 234 -9.85 5.89 -6.62
C TYR A 234 -10.41 5.24 -5.37
N TYR A 235 -10.10 3.95 -5.23
CA TYR A 235 -10.18 3.25 -3.98
C TYR A 235 -8.91 2.46 -3.73
N VAL A 236 -8.62 2.20 -2.45
CA VAL A 236 -7.67 1.18 -1.98
C VAL A 236 -8.49 0.12 -1.26
N SER A 237 -8.26 -1.15 -1.57
CA SER A 237 -8.89 -2.26 -0.84
C SER A 237 -7.95 -3.43 -0.65
N PHE A 238 -8.25 -4.27 0.34
CA PHE A 238 -7.67 -5.60 0.49
C PHE A 238 -8.75 -6.58 0.94
N ASP A 239 -8.55 -7.86 0.63
CA ASP A 239 -9.45 -8.94 1.02
C ASP A 239 -9.18 -9.39 2.45
N ARG A 240 -7.91 -9.39 2.88
CA ARG A 240 -7.52 -9.77 4.24
C ARG A 240 -6.15 -9.18 4.62
N VAL A 241 -5.99 -8.82 5.88
CA VAL A 241 -4.69 -8.52 6.51
C VAL A 241 -4.50 -9.44 7.70
N GLN A 242 -3.34 -10.09 7.79
CA GLN A 242 -3.00 -11.00 8.87
C GLN A 242 -1.62 -10.65 9.43
N LEU A 243 -1.52 -10.38 10.72
CA LEU A 243 -0.26 -10.18 11.44
C LEU A 243 -0.09 -11.32 12.43
N ALA A 244 1.09 -11.95 12.45
CA ALA A 244 1.45 -12.94 13.45
C ALA A 244 2.77 -12.55 14.11
N THR A 245 2.73 -12.09 15.37
CA THR A 245 3.92 -11.54 16.02
C THR A 245 4.96 -12.62 16.37
N LEU A 246 4.52 -13.85 16.62
CA LEU A 246 5.41 -14.98 16.88
C LEU A 246 6.33 -15.26 15.70
N TYR A 247 5.79 -15.16 14.48
CA TYR A 247 6.55 -15.34 13.24
C TYR A 247 7.10 -14.03 12.68
N LYS A 248 6.80 -12.89 13.31
CA LYS A 248 7.17 -11.53 12.85
C LYS A 248 6.77 -11.28 11.39
N ARG A 249 5.59 -11.74 11.00
CA ARG A 249 5.10 -11.72 9.61
C ARG A 249 3.79 -10.95 9.48
N LEU A 250 3.66 -10.21 8.39
CA LEU A 250 2.44 -9.58 7.93
C LEU A 250 2.11 -10.10 6.52
N LEU A 251 0.88 -10.54 6.32
CA LEU A 251 0.32 -10.94 5.04
C LEU A 251 -0.82 -9.99 4.67
N VAL A 252 -0.76 -9.42 3.47
CA VAL A 252 -1.85 -8.67 2.85
C VAL A 252 -2.32 -9.43 1.61
N THR A 253 -3.59 -9.82 1.58
CA THR A 253 -4.19 -10.56 0.47
C THR A 253 -5.14 -9.65 -0.32
N GLY A 254 -5.06 -9.71 -1.64
CA GLY A 254 -6.00 -9.03 -2.54
C GLY A 254 -5.88 -7.51 -2.56
N LEU A 255 -4.67 -6.96 -2.37
CA LEU A 255 -4.47 -5.51 -2.42
C LEU A 255 -4.81 -4.97 -3.82
N LYS A 256 -5.71 -3.98 -3.88
CA LYS A 256 -6.11 -3.31 -5.12
C LYS A 256 -6.10 -1.79 -4.93
N TYR A 257 -5.51 -1.09 -5.88
CA TYR A 257 -5.66 0.34 -6.08
C TYR A 257 -6.14 0.58 -7.50
N ALA A 258 -7.37 1.06 -7.65
CA ALA A 258 -8.01 1.14 -8.96
C ALA A 258 -9.00 2.33 -9.01
N PRO A 259 -9.30 2.85 -10.21
CA PRO A 259 -10.31 3.87 -10.35
C PRO A 259 -11.69 3.30 -9.99
N ARG A 260 -12.58 4.15 -9.49
CA ARG A 260 -13.97 3.81 -9.17
C ARG A 260 -14.88 3.77 -10.41
N MET A 261 -14.31 4.04 -11.58
CA MET A 261 -15.00 4.22 -12.85
C MET A 261 -14.17 3.62 -13.99
N ASN A 262 -14.79 3.44 -15.16
CA ASN A 262 -14.07 2.98 -16.34
C ASN A 262 -13.16 4.08 -16.92
N LYS A 263 -12.27 3.69 -17.83
CA LYS A 263 -11.28 4.58 -18.44
C LYS A 263 -11.90 5.82 -19.11
N SER A 264 -13.00 5.67 -19.86
CA SER A 264 -13.62 6.81 -20.55
C SER A 264 -14.20 7.81 -19.57
N GLU A 265 -14.85 7.34 -18.52
CA GLU A 265 -15.45 8.19 -17.50
C GLU A 265 -14.39 8.90 -16.67
N PHE A 266 -13.28 8.22 -16.35
CA PHE A 266 -12.16 8.81 -15.61
C PHE A 266 -11.66 10.10 -16.28
N TYR A 267 -11.39 10.07 -17.59
CA TYR A 267 -10.91 11.25 -18.32
C TYR A 267 -12.01 12.29 -18.56
N LYS A 268 -13.26 11.88 -18.77
CA LYS A 268 -14.40 12.80 -18.85
C LYS A 268 -14.61 13.57 -17.54
N ARG A 269 -14.40 12.94 -16.38
CA ARG A 269 -14.54 13.60 -15.07
C ARG A 269 -13.32 14.43 -14.71
N SER A 270 -12.11 13.92 -14.98
CA SER A 270 -10.88 14.65 -14.67
C SER A 270 -10.67 15.86 -15.57
N GLN A 271 -11.18 15.82 -16.81
CA GLN A 271 -10.94 16.81 -17.87
C GLN A 271 -9.45 17.06 -18.12
N GLN A 272 -8.59 16.08 -17.79
CA GLN A 272 -7.14 16.22 -17.81
C GLN A 272 -6.45 14.95 -18.32
N ALA A 273 -5.34 15.13 -19.04
CA ALA A 273 -4.42 14.06 -19.43
C ALA A 273 -3.55 13.61 -18.23
N LYS A 274 -4.21 13.08 -17.19
CA LYS A 274 -3.61 12.56 -15.96
C LYS A 274 -3.46 11.04 -16.05
N ASP A 275 -2.36 10.52 -15.53
CA ASP A 275 -2.16 9.08 -15.50
C ASP A 275 -3.25 8.40 -14.64
N MET A 276 -3.89 7.39 -15.21
CA MET A 276 -4.83 6.49 -14.54
C MET A 276 -4.10 5.20 -14.19
N ALA A 277 -4.09 4.80 -12.92
CA ALA A 277 -3.35 3.62 -12.48
C ALA A 277 -4.28 2.52 -11.98
N ILE A 278 -3.94 1.27 -12.29
CA ILE A 278 -4.55 0.07 -11.75
C ILE A 278 -3.40 -0.79 -11.21
N ILE A 279 -3.41 -1.02 -9.90
CA ILE A 279 -2.43 -1.86 -9.21
C ILE A 279 -3.22 -2.97 -8.52
N ALA A 280 -2.83 -4.21 -8.72
CA ALA A 280 -3.43 -5.36 -8.08
C ALA A 280 -2.36 -6.38 -7.71
N PHE A 281 -2.24 -6.67 -6.41
CA PHE A 281 -1.31 -7.65 -5.85
C PHE A 281 -2.10 -8.71 -5.08
N PRO A 282 -2.15 -9.96 -5.56
CA PRO A 282 -2.88 -11.04 -4.89
C PRO A 282 -2.36 -11.32 -3.47
N ALA A 283 -1.04 -11.26 -3.27
CA ALA A 283 -0.42 -11.46 -1.97
C ALA A 283 0.82 -10.56 -1.83
N ILE A 284 0.98 -9.99 -0.63
CA ILE A 284 2.17 -9.28 -0.21
C ILE A 284 2.57 -9.82 1.16
N HIS A 285 3.82 -10.28 1.27
CA HIS A 285 4.38 -10.79 2.51
C HIS A 285 5.45 -9.83 3.01
N LEU A 286 5.39 -9.45 4.29
CA LEU A 286 6.46 -8.76 4.98
C LEU A 286 6.99 -9.66 6.08
N GLU A 287 8.30 -9.91 6.09
CA GLU A 287 8.96 -10.84 7.00
C GLU A 287 9.98 -10.14 7.89
N ASP A 288 10.31 -10.76 9.02
CA ASP A 288 11.28 -10.28 10.02
C ASP A 288 11.00 -8.85 10.51
N ILE A 289 9.73 -8.55 10.79
CA ILE A 289 9.29 -7.25 11.27
C ILE A 289 9.84 -6.98 12.68
N ASP A 290 10.48 -5.82 12.87
CA ASP A 290 10.86 -5.31 14.19
C ASP A 290 9.66 -4.60 14.83
N LEU A 291 8.78 -5.40 15.45
CA LEU A 291 7.54 -4.95 16.06
C LEU A 291 7.74 -3.97 17.21
N GLN A 292 8.78 -4.21 18.03
CA GLN A 292 9.12 -3.34 19.16
C GLN A 292 9.47 -1.94 18.65
N ARG A 293 10.31 -1.85 17.62
CA ARG A 293 10.68 -0.57 17.01
C ARG A 293 9.51 0.13 16.34
N PHE A 294 8.62 -0.63 15.70
CA PHE A 294 7.40 -0.09 15.10
C PHE A 294 6.52 0.59 16.16
N VAL A 295 6.34 -0.03 17.32
CA VAL A 295 5.59 0.54 18.44
C VAL A 295 6.29 1.74 19.07
N ASP A 296 7.55 1.57 19.48
CA ASP A 296 8.24 2.54 20.34
C ASP A 296 8.62 3.82 19.59
N SER A 297 8.98 3.67 18.32
CA SER A 297 9.57 4.74 17.52
C SER A 297 8.83 5.03 16.22
N ARG A 298 7.72 4.33 15.95
CA ARG A 298 6.96 4.44 14.70
C ARG A 298 7.84 4.25 13.47
N LYS A 299 8.82 3.34 13.52
CA LYS A 299 9.69 2.99 12.38
C LYS A 299 9.38 1.58 11.90
N LEU A 300 9.11 1.42 10.61
CA LEU A 300 8.84 0.12 10.01
C LEU A 300 10.16 -0.50 9.51
N TYR A 301 10.68 -1.45 10.28
CA TYR A 301 11.89 -2.18 9.95
C TYR A 301 11.54 -3.65 9.69
N ALA A 302 12.03 -4.20 8.58
CA ALA A 302 11.76 -5.58 8.18
C ALA A 302 12.93 -6.17 7.36
N GLY A 303 13.01 -7.49 7.30
CA GLY A 303 13.99 -8.21 6.49
C GLY A 303 13.62 -8.15 5.01
N SER A 304 12.46 -8.69 4.65
CA SER A 304 12.05 -8.78 3.25
C SER A 304 10.58 -8.46 3.04
N LEU A 305 10.28 -7.85 1.89
CA LEU A 305 8.94 -7.72 1.34
C LEU A 305 8.85 -8.54 0.05
N HIS A 306 7.85 -9.42 -0.07
CA HIS A 306 7.64 -10.25 -1.25
C HIS A 306 6.32 -9.90 -1.92
N ILE A 307 6.34 -9.78 -3.24
CA ILE A 307 5.15 -9.67 -4.11
C ILE A 307 5.26 -10.79 -5.14
N ASP A 308 4.49 -11.86 -4.96
CA ASP A 308 4.68 -13.10 -5.73
C ASP A 308 4.04 -13.07 -7.13
N SER A 309 3.10 -12.17 -7.34
CA SER A 309 2.46 -11.91 -8.62
C SER A 309 1.73 -10.58 -8.58
N GLY A 310 1.35 -10.05 -9.75
CA GLY A 310 0.60 -8.81 -9.77
C GLY A 310 0.45 -8.15 -11.12
N THR A 311 -0.33 -7.08 -11.12
CA THR A 311 -0.52 -6.22 -12.29
C THR A 311 -0.33 -4.77 -11.91
N VAL A 312 0.42 -4.04 -12.75
CA VAL A 312 0.52 -2.58 -12.72
C VAL A 312 0.18 -2.07 -14.12
N ALA A 313 -1.00 -1.53 -14.30
CA ALA A 313 -1.44 -0.95 -15.56
C ALA A 313 -1.61 0.56 -15.41
N ILE A 314 -0.86 1.32 -16.20
CA ILE A 314 -0.95 2.78 -16.23
C ILE A 314 -1.49 3.17 -17.60
N SER A 315 -2.43 4.11 -17.64
CA SER A 315 -2.87 4.70 -18.90
C SER A 315 -2.96 6.21 -18.87
N ASN A 316 -2.87 6.85 -20.03
CA ASN A 316 -3.14 8.27 -20.22
C ASN A 316 -4.02 8.48 -21.47
N ASP A 317 -4.78 9.57 -21.50
CA ASP A 317 -5.52 10.03 -22.67
C ASP A 317 -5.07 11.44 -23.02
N LEU A 318 -4.21 11.53 -24.04
CA LEU A 318 -3.60 12.79 -24.42
C LEU A 318 -4.57 13.71 -25.14
N ARG A 319 -5.79 13.26 -25.51
CA ARG A 319 -6.81 14.14 -26.13
C ARG A 319 -7.28 15.24 -25.19
N TYR A 320 -7.15 15.04 -23.88
CA TYR A 320 -7.44 16.02 -22.85
C TYR A 320 -6.27 17.00 -22.62
N PRO A 321 -6.53 18.20 -22.11
CA PRO A 321 -5.46 19.16 -21.80
C PRO A 321 -4.53 18.61 -20.70
N ARG A 322 -3.25 18.97 -20.77
CA ARG A 322 -2.24 18.58 -19.79
C ARG A 322 -1.83 19.80 -18.99
N HIS A 323 -1.97 19.76 -17.67
CA HIS A 323 -1.41 20.79 -16.82
C HIS A 323 0.08 20.52 -16.59
N ALA A 324 0.91 21.46 -17.00
CA ALA A 324 2.34 21.43 -16.78
C ALA A 324 2.62 21.56 -15.27
N THR A 325 2.85 20.43 -14.61
CA THR A 325 3.32 20.41 -13.22
C THR A 325 4.79 20.05 -13.22
N ASN A 326 5.55 20.65 -12.30
CA ASN A 326 6.94 20.29 -12.09
C ASN A 326 7.02 18.85 -11.53
N LYS A 327 7.82 18.01 -12.19
CA LYS A 327 8.08 16.59 -11.88
C LYS A 327 9.51 16.32 -11.38
N MET A 328 10.32 17.37 -11.22
CA MET A 328 11.62 17.32 -10.55
C MET A 328 11.42 16.97 -9.07
N GLY A 329 12.32 16.19 -8.47
CA GLY A 329 12.18 15.72 -7.09
C GLY A 329 11.11 14.64 -6.88
N LYS A 330 10.52 14.10 -7.96
CA LYS A 330 9.41 13.13 -7.92
C LYS A 330 9.77 11.80 -8.58
N SER A 331 11.05 11.48 -8.67
CA SER A 331 11.52 10.15 -9.08
C SER A 331 11.21 9.11 -7.98
N PRO A 332 11.05 7.81 -8.30
CA PRO A 332 10.60 6.82 -7.33
C PRO A 332 11.41 6.77 -6.02
N HIS A 333 12.74 6.84 -6.11
CA HIS A 333 13.63 6.85 -4.96
C HIS A 333 13.51 8.14 -4.12
N GLN A 334 13.31 9.29 -4.77
CA GLN A 334 13.05 10.55 -4.08
C GLN A 334 11.68 10.56 -3.38
N LEU A 335 10.67 9.93 -3.97
CA LEU A 335 9.36 9.77 -3.33
C LEU A 335 9.46 8.90 -2.06
N LEU A 336 10.25 7.82 -2.11
CA LEU A 336 10.56 7.00 -0.94
C LEU A 336 11.25 7.83 0.17
N LEU A 337 12.28 8.61 -0.20
CA LEU A 337 12.98 9.50 0.74
C LEU A 337 12.06 10.50 1.42
N ASN A 338 11.09 11.04 0.69
CA ASN A 338 10.15 12.05 1.18
C ASN A 338 8.96 11.47 1.98
N MET A 339 8.88 10.15 2.18
CA MET A 339 7.84 9.56 3.01
C MET A 339 7.98 9.98 4.47
N LYS A 340 6.88 10.39 5.11
CA LYS A 340 6.86 10.75 6.55
C LYS A 340 7.13 9.54 7.45
N GLN A 341 6.66 8.37 7.03
CA GLN A 341 6.90 7.11 7.72
C GLN A 341 8.35 6.68 7.46
N THR A 342 9.14 6.47 8.51
CA THR A 342 10.47 5.88 8.37
C THR A 342 10.35 4.39 8.09
N ILE A 343 10.98 3.95 7.01
CA ILE A 343 10.95 2.58 6.49
C ILE A 343 12.39 2.12 6.26
N LYS A 344 12.68 0.88 6.66
CA LYS A 344 13.91 0.17 6.32
C LYS A 344 13.58 -1.29 6.03
N ILE A 345 13.67 -1.68 4.77
CA ILE A 345 13.49 -3.05 4.29
C ILE A 345 14.80 -3.46 3.60
N ASP A 346 15.40 -4.57 4.04
CA ASP A 346 16.67 -5.02 3.44
C ASP A 346 16.48 -5.41 1.97
N SER A 347 15.45 -6.20 1.67
CA SER A 347 15.14 -6.62 0.31
C SER A 347 13.65 -6.56 -0.05
N VAL A 348 13.36 -6.15 -1.29
CA VAL A 348 12.02 -6.28 -1.88
C VAL A 348 12.11 -7.22 -3.07
N LEU A 349 11.42 -8.35 -3.01
CA LEU A 349 11.40 -9.39 -4.03
C LEU A 349 10.10 -9.28 -4.81
N LEU A 350 10.23 -9.19 -6.14
CA LEU A 350 9.12 -9.16 -7.07
C LEU A 350 9.18 -10.42 -7.93
N ASN A 351 8.06 -11.12 -8.04
CA ASN A 351 7.92 -12.26 -8.95
C ASN A 351 6.67 -12.06 -9.83
N HIS A 352 6.77 -12.45 -11.10
CA HIS A 352 5.63 -12.57 -12.02
C HIS A 352 4.70 -11.34 -12.09
N LEU A 353 5.28 -10.13 -12.22
CA LEU A 353 4.51 -8.90 -12.38
C LEU A 353 4.24 -8.58 -13.86
N ASN A 354 2.99 -8.25 -14.18
CA ASN A 354 2.64 -7.72 -15.50
C ASN A 354 2.49 -6.21 -15.45
N ILE A 355 3.40 -5.50 -16.14
CA ILE A 355 3.43 -4.04 -16.16
C ILE A 355 3.02 -3.56 -17.55
N SER A 356 2.15 -2.55 -17.63
CA SER A 356 1.78 -1.96 -18.92
C SER A 356 1.59 -0.46 -18.86
N TYR A 357 1.89 0.20 -19.97
CA TYR A 357 1.61 1.61 -20.19
C TYR A 357 0.84 1.78 -21.50
N ALA A 358 -0.27 2.53 -21.45
CA ALA A 358 -1.11 2.79 -22.62
C ALA A 358 -1.42 4.29 -22.76
N GLU A 359 -1.27 4.85 -23.96
CA GLU A 359 -1.64 6.23 -24.26
C GLU A 359 -2.62 6.30 -25.42
N VAL A 360 -3.64 7.15 -25.31
CA VAL A 360 -4.47 7.54 -26.46
C VAL A 360 -3.89 8.81 -27.07
N GLY A 361 -3.47 8.76 -28.33
CA GLY A 361 -2.83 9.88 -29.03
C GLY A 361 -3.81 10.98 -29.42
N LYS A 362 -3.39 12.26 -29.36
CA LYS A 362 -4.18 13.42 -29.80
C LYS A 362 -4.56 13.36 -31.28
N LYS A 363 -3.60 12.98 -32.12
CA LYS A 363 -3.70 13.10 -33.58
C LYS A 363 -4.62 12.06 -34.20
N TYR A 364 -4.54 10.81 -33.74
CA TYR A 364 -5.23 9.68 -34.36
C TYR A 364 -6.34 9.08 -33.49
N GLY A 365 -6.44 9.47 -32.21
CA GLY A 365 -7.46 8.97 -31.28
C GLY A 365 -7.39 7.48 -30.97
N LYS A 366 -6.30 6.79 -31.34
CA LYS A 366 -6.07 5.37 -31.09
C LYS A 366 -5.17 5.17 -29.87
N GLU A 367 -5.37 4.03 -29.20
CA GLU A 367 -4.55 3.62 -28.06
C GLU A 367 -3.30 2.89 -28.52
N GLY A 368 -2.12 3.38 -28.10
CA GLY A 368 -0.87 2.66 -28.16
C GLY A 368 -0.51 2.07 -26.81
N LYS A 369 0.00 0.83 -26.79
CA LYS A 369 0.33 0.10 -25.57
C LYS A 369 1.68 -0.59 -25.63
N ILE A 370 2.44 -0.47 -24.54
CA ILE A 370 3.69 -1.21 -24.28
C ILE A 370 3.51 -2.08 -23.03
N THR A 371 4.07 -3.29 -23.04
CA THR A 371 4.02 -4.25 -21.94
C THR A 371 5.41 -4.74 -21.55
N PHE A 372 5.58 -4.94 -20.25
CA PHE A 372 6.71 -5.61 -19.63
C PHE A 372 6.11 -6.77 -18.84
N ASP A 373 6.13 -7.93 -19.48
CA ASP A 373 5.46 -9.13 -19.03
C ASP A 373 6.40 -9.94 -18.14
N ASP A 374 5.83 -10.66 -17.17
CA ASP A 374 6.57 -11.55 -16.27
C ASP A 374 7.80 -10.89 -15.58
N ALA A 375 7.64 -9.64 -15.15
CA ALA A 375 8.70 -8.89 -14.48
C ALA A 375 8.98 -9.46 -13.09
N SER A 376 10.23 -9.82 -12.86
CA SER A 376 10.75 -10.33 -11.58
C SER A 376 12.06 -9.66 -11.21
N GLY A 377 12.42 -9.62 -9.93
CA GLY A 377 13.66 -9.00 -9.51
C GLY A 377 13.77 -8.71 -8.03
N VAL A 378 14.88 -8.07 -7.65
CA VAL A 378 15.21 -7.73 -6.27
C VAL A 378 15.59 -6.26 -6.18
N PHE A 379 15.00 -5.57 -5.21
CA PHE A 379 15.50 -4.29 -4.72
C PHE A 379 16.27 -4.53 -3.42
N ARG A 380 17.39 -3.85 -3.24
CA ARG A 380 18.22 -3.93 -2.04
C ARG A 380 18.33 -2.55 -1.38
N ASN A 381 18.42 -2.54 -0.05
CA ASN A 381 18.57 -1.33 0.75
C ASN A 381 17.43 -0.32 0.54
N VAL A 382 16.19 -0.79 0.63
CA VAL A 382 14.99 0.03 0.45
C VAL A 382 14.70 0.78 1.74
N THR A 383 15.19 2.01 1.85
CA THR A 383 15.07 2.79 3.09
C THR A 383 15.07 4.30 2.88
N ASN A 384 14.37 5.01 3.77
CA ASN A 384 14.50 6.45 3.97
C ASN A 384 15.06 6.80 5.36
N ASP A 385 15.59 5.81 6.10
CA ASP A 385 16.20 6.05 7.42
C ASP A 385 17.60 6.64 7.24
N THR A 386 17.79 7.88 7.70
CA THR A 386 19.05 8.62 7.55
C THR A 386 20.25 7.86 8.13
N SER A 387 20.09 7.17 9.27
CA SER A 387 21.20 6.42 9.89
C SER A 387 21.60 5.19 9.08
N ALA A 388 20.64 4.58 8.37
CA ALA A 388 20.93 3.49 7.44
C ALA A 388 21.62 4.00 6.17
N LEU A 389 21.15 5.11 5.61
CA LEU A 389 21.70 5.71 4.41
C LEU A 389 23.14 6.21 4.59
N LEU A 390 23.54 6.65 5.79
CA LEU A 390 24.92 6.99 6.09
C LEU A 390 25.89 5.80 6.03
N ARG A 391 25.39 4.56 6.21
CA ARG A 391 26.20 3.34 6.07
C ARG A 391 26.20 2.80 4.64
N ASN A 392 25.04 2.88 3.98
CA ASN A 392 24.89 2.53 2.58
C ASN A 392 23.86 3.45 1.95
N GLN A 393 24.30 4.39 1.12
CA GLN A 393 23.43 5.36 0.46
C GLN A 393 22.83 4.84 -0.85
N VAL A 394 23.23 3.66 -1.32
CA VAL A 394 22.79 3.14 -2.62
C VAL A 394 21.62 2.20 -2.43
N MET A 395 20.48 2.52 -3.05
CA MET A 395 19.39 1.57 -3.27
C MET A 395 19.58 0.96 -4.66
N GLU A 396 19.62 -0.36 -4.75
CA GLU A 396 19.82 -1.08 -6.02
C GLU A 396 18.54 -1.79 -6.42
N ALA A 397 18.25 -1.88 -7.73
CA ALA A 397 17.17 -2.71 -8.26
C ALA A 397 17.65 -3.52 -9.46
N GLN A 398 17.64 -4.84 -9.33
CA GLN A 398 17.94 -5.77 -10.42
C GLN A 398 16.65 -6.41 -10.89
N LEU A 399 16.33 -6.23 -12.17
CA LEU A 399 15.04 -6.60 -12.76
C LEU A 399 15.25 -7.41 -14.05
N THR A 400 14.38 -8.38 -14.28
CA THR A 400 14.24 -9.14 -15.52
C THR A 400 12.78 -9.11 -15.94
N THR A 401 12.49 -8.90 -17.22
CA THR A 401 11.12 -8.90 -17.77
C THR A 401 11.14 -9.28 -19.25
N TYR A 402 9.97 -9.49 -19.87
CA TYR A 402 9.84 -9.66 -21.31
C TYR A 402 9.11 -8.47 -21.92
N LEU A 403 9.83 -7.67 -22.70
CA LEU A 403 9.25 -6.58 -23.48
C LEU A 403 8.32 -7.16 -24.55
N MET A 404 7.06 -6.75 -24.53
CA MET A 404 6.02 -7.20 -25.48
C MET A 404 5.93 -8.74 -25.55
N ASN A 405 6.08 -9.41 -24.41
CA ASN A 405 6.09 -10.86 -24.26
C ASN A 405 7.05 -11.60 -25.21
N THR A 406 8.15 -10.97 -25.63
CA THR A 406 9.07 -11.52 -26.63
C THR A 406 10.54 -11.27 -26.27
N GLY A 407 10.96 -10.01 -26.13
CA GLY A 407 12.35 -9.68 -25.86
C GLY A 407 12.66 -9.68 -24.37
N LYS A 408 13.49 -10.62 -23.90
CA LYS A 408 13.99 -10.60 -22.51
C LYS A 408 14.80 -9.33 -22.26
N LEU A 409 14.43 -8.57 -21.24
CA LEU A 409 15.07 -7.32 -20.83
C LEU A 409 15.56 -7.47 -19.39
N ASP A 410 16.87 -7.40 -19.20
CA ASP A 410 17.53 -7.36 -17.91
C ASP A 410 17.98 -5.92 -17.62
N VAL A 411 17.68 -5.37 -16.44
CA VAL A 411 17.99 -3.98 -16.06
C VAL A 411 18.54 -3.94 -14.63
N LEU A 412 19.61 -3.18 -14.43
CA LEU A 412 20.15 -2.81 -13.13
C LEU A 412 20.01 -1.30 -12.94
N PHE A 413 19.30 -0.88 -11.89
CA PHE A 413 19.28 0.49 -11.40
C PHE A 413 20.13 0.59 -10.14
N ALA A 414 20.83 1.72 -9.99
CA ALA A 414 21.42 2.12 -8.71
C ALA A 414 21.07 3.58 -8.44
N PHE A 415 20.39 3.84 -7.33
CA PHE A 415 19.92 5.16 -6.91
C PHE A 415 20.81 5.68 -5.79
N ASP A 416 21.35 6.88 -5.94
CA ASP A 416 22.00 7.59 -4.83
C ASP A 416 20.91 8.26 -3.99
N MET A 417 20.68 7.72 -2.81
CA MET A 417 19.61 8.14 -1.91
C MET A 417 19.95 9.43 -1.13
N LEU A 418 21.19 9.91 -1.19
CA LEU A 418 21.61 11.14 -0.50
C LEU A 418 21.93 12.29 -1.48
N ASP A 419 21.92 12.04 -2.78
CA ASP A 419 22.16 13.07 -3.79
C ASP A 419 20.98 14.04 -3.91
N LYS A 420 21.27 15.34 -3.82
CA LYS A 420 20.27 16.43 -3.82
C LYS A 420 19.56 16.61 -5.16
N ASP A 421 20.21 16.26 -6.27
CA ASP A 421 19.63 16.28 -7.62
C ASP A 421 19.06 14.90 -7.99
N GLY A 422 19.00 13.96 -7.04
CA GLY A 422 18.40 12.65 -7.22
C GLY A 422 19.17 11.76 -8.20
N LYS A 423 20.51 11.80 -8.21
CA LYS A 423 21.32 10.96 -9.09
C LYS A 423 20.97 9.48 -9.04
N TYR A 424 21.04 8.86 -10.21
CA TYR A 424 20.86 7.43 -10.38
C TYR A 424 21.55 6.94 -11.65
N THR A 425 21.77 5.64 -11.74
CA THR A 425 22.26 4.98 -12.94
C THR A 425 21.30 3.88 -13.35
N TYR A 426 21.29 3.57 -14.64
CA TYR A 426 20.57 2.43 -15.16
C TYR A 426 21.31 1.85 -16.36
N LYS A 427 21.51 0.54 -16.32
CA LYS A 427 22.14 -0.24 -17.39
C LYS A 427 21.33 -1.48 -17.64
N GLY A 428 21.34 -1.97 -18.87
CA GLY A 428 20.52 -3.13 -19.20
C GLY A 428 20.80 -3.70 -20.58
N GLN A 429 20.21 -4.87 -20.80
CA GLN A 429 20.33 -5.63 -22.02
C GLN A 429 18.95 -6.17 -22.45
N LEU A 430 18.56 -5.85 -23.69
CA LEU A 430 17.47 -6.52 -24.38
C LEU A 430 18.07 -7.65 -25.23
N GLY A 431 17.54 -8.86 -25.07
CA GLY A 431 17.87 -10.02 -25.90
C GLY A 431 17.25 -9.93 -27.30
N PRO A 432 17.49 -10.95 -28.14
CA PRO A 432 16.93 -10.99 -29.48
C PRO A 432 15.41 -10.98 -29.48
N MET A 433 14.79 -10.26 -30.42
CA MET A 433 13.34 -10.27 -30.64
C MET A 433 12.96 -9.81 -32.05
N ASN A 434 11.75 -10.14 -32.48
CA ASN A 434 11.13 -9.49 -33.64
C ASN A 434 10.65 -8.09 -33.22
N GLY A 435 10.87 -7.07 -34.04
CA GLY A 435 10.45 -5.69 -33.77
C GLY A 435 8.97 -5.40 -34.05
N THR A 436 8.26 -6.23 -34.85
CA THR A 436 6.85 -6.00 -35.20
C THR A 436 5.87 -5.93 -34.01
N PRO A 437 6.06 -6.61 -32.86
CA PRO A 437 5.19 -6.43 -31.69
C PRO A 437 5.12 -4.99 -31.20
N LEU A 438 6.16 -4.17 -31.44
CA LEU A 438 6.18 -2.75 -31.07
C LEU A 438 5.15 -1.91 -31.85
N ASN A 439 4.60 -2.43 -32.95
CA ASN A 439 3.52 -1.78 -33.70
C ASN A 439 2.25 -1.57 -32.86
N ARG A 440 2.05 -2.34 -31.77
CA ARG A 440 0.99 -2.09 -30.78
C ARG A 440 1.10 -0.72 -30.10
N MET A 441 2.28 -0.11 -30.12
CA MET A 441 2.51 1.26 -29.65
C MET A 441 2.75 2.23 -30.82
N ILE A 442 3.59 1.85 -31.78
CA ILE A 442 4.07 2.74 -32.84
C ILE A 442 2.93 3.12 -33.81
N THR A 443 2.18 2.15 -34.31
CA THR A 443 1.11 2.36 -35.28
C THR A 443 0.01 3.31 -34.80
N PRO A 444 -0.61 3.12 -33.63
CA PRO A 444 -1.67 4.02 -33.17
C PRO A 444 -1.19 5.43 -32.79
N LEU A 445 0.09 5.60 -32.42
CA LEU A 445 0.61 6.89 -31.94
C LEU A 445 1.30 7.70 -33.04
N LEU A 446 1.94 7.05 -34.01
CA LEU A 446 2.77 7.69 -35.03
C LEU A 446 2.25 7.49 -36.46
N ASN A 447 1.21 6.67 -36.68
CA ASN A 447 0.81 6.18 -38.02
C ASN A 447 2.03 5.67 -38.81
N ALA A 448 2.93 4.99 -38.11
CA ALA A 448 4.08 4.32 -38.69
C ALA A 448 4.02 2.83 -38.35
N GLU A 449 4.67 2.00 -39.15
CA GLU A 449 4.66 0.56 -38.96
C GLU A 449 6.04 -0.01 -39.21
N ILE A 450 6.52 -0.85 -38.29
CA ILE A 450 7.65 -1.74 -38.53
C ILE A 450 7.13 -2.88 -39.40
N GLY A 451 7.47 -2.87 -40.69
CA GLY A 451 7.16 -3.98 -41.58
C GLY A 451 8.02 -5.21 -41.29
N SER A 452 9.30 -4.99 -41.00
CA SER A 452 10.20 -6.02 -40.47
C SER A 452 11.29 -5.36 -39.61
N ALA A 453 11.76 -6.05 -38.59
CA ALA A 453 13.00 -5.72 -37.88
C ALA A 453 13.43 -6.93 -37.05
N ASN A 454 14.67 -7.38 -37.23
CA ASN A 454 15.26 -8.46 -36.47
C ASN A 454 16.22 -7.88 -35.44
N ILE A 455 15.73 -7.66 -34.22
CA ILE A 455 16.56 -7.11 -33.14
C ILE A 455 17.44 -8.24 -32.62
N LYS A 456 18.76 -8.08 -32.72
CA LYS A 456 19.75 -9.02 -32.15
C LYS A 456 20.06 -8.71 -30.70
N GLY A 457 20.02 -7.43 -30.35
CA GLY A 457 20.09 -7.00 -28.96
C GLY A 457 20.23 -5.49 -28.81
N LEU A 458 19.93 -5.02 -27.60
CA LEU A 458 20.15 -3.64 -27.18
C LEU A 458 20.96 -3.68 -25.89
N ARG A 459 22.01 -2.88 -25.77
CA ARG A 459 22.72 -2.66 -24.51
C ARG A 459 22.83 -1.17 -24.24
N PHE A 460 22.58 -0.77 -23.01
CA PHE A 460 22.69 0.63 -22.59
C PHE A 460 23.34 0.73 -21.22
N ASP A 461 24.06 1.83 -21.01
CA ASP A 461 24.63 2.23 -19.74
C ASP A 461 24.51 3.75 -19.61
N VAL A 462 23.73 4.20 -18.63
CA VAL A 462 23.32 5.59 -18.50
C VAL A 462 23.42 6.06 -17.05
N GLN A 463 24.00 7.24 -16.88
CA GLN A 463 23.99 8.02 -15.65
C GLN A 463 23.00 9.17 -15.81
N ALA A 464 22.18 9.40 -14.80
CA ALA A 464 21.16 10.43 -14.84
C ALA A 464 20.97 11.11 -13.48
N ASP A 465 20.39 12.29 -13.53
CA ASP A 465 19.89 13.04 -12.38
C ASP A 465 18.54 13.64 -12.75
N ASP A 466 17.98 14.51 -11.91
CA ASP A 466 16.70 15.13 -12.19
C ASP A 466 16.69 15.93 -13.51
N ARG A 467 17.82 16.42 -14.00
CA ARG A 467 17.93 17.36 -15.13
C ARG A 467 18.43 16.73 -16.41
N ARG A 468 19.33 15.73 -16.35
CA ARG A 468 20.00 15.18 -17.53
C ARG A 468 20.21 13.68 -17.43
N ALA A 469 20.27 13.03 -18.59
CA ALA A 469 20.73 11.66 -18.75
C ALA A 469 21.88 11.61 -19.77
N ARG A 470 22.97 10.92 -19.42
CA ARG A 470 24.15 10.77 -20.27
C ARG A 470 24.64 9.33 -20.26
N GLY A 471 25.01 8.81 -21.42
CA GLY A 471 25.40 7.42 -21.52
C GLY A 471 25.72 6.99 -22.92
N SER A 472 25.80 5.68 -23.08
CA SER A 472 26.01 5.04 -24.38
C SER A 472 25.02 3.91 -24.59
N LEU A 473 24.71 3.66 -25.86
CA LEU A 473 23.78 2.66 -26.30
C LEU A 473 24.31 1.96 -27.55
N ARG A 474 24.18 0.64 -27.58
CA ARG A 474 24.47 -0.21 -28.72
C ARG A 474 23.19 -0.95 -29.09
N PHE A 475 22.77 -0.82 -30.35
CA PHE A 475 21.56 -1.44 -30.85
C PHE A 475 21.89 -2.25 -32.09
N ASP A 476 21.90 -3.57 -31.96
CA ASP A 476 22.27 -4.50 -33.01
C ASP A 476 20.99 -5.07 -33.65
N TYR A 477 20.82 -4.89 -34.96
CA TYR A 477 19.63 -5.34 -35.69
C TYR A 477 19.91 -5.52 -37.20
N ASP A 478 19.04 -6.27 -37.87
CA ASP A 478 19.02 -6.38 -39.33
C ASP A 478 17.58 -6.37 -39.89
N ASN A 479 17.46 -6.17 -41.21
CA ASN A 479 16.19 -6.17 -41.93
C ASN A 479 15.14 -5.20 -41.34
N MET A 480 15.57 -4.02 -40.89
CA MET A 480 14.68 -2.98 -40.39
C MET A 480 14.01 -2.23 -41.54
N ARG A 481 12.69 -2.30 -41.61
CA ARG A 481 11.85 -1.62 -42.59
C ARG A 481 10.74 -0.87 -41.86
N LEU A 482 10.72 0.45 -42.05
CA LEU A 482 9.68 1.33 -41.53
C LEU A 482 8.80 1.84 -42.66
N HIS A 483 7.49 1.78 -42.46
CA HIS A 483 6.48 2.29 -43.36
C HIS A 483 5.74 3.46 -42.70
N LEU A 484 5.46 4.50 -43.47
CA LEU A 484 4.52 5.54 -43.09
C LEU A 484 3.14 5.17 -43.63
N LEU A 485 2.12 5.29 -42.79
CA LEU A 485 0.73 5.05 -43.17
C LEU A 485 0.08 6.39 -43.51
N THR A 486 -0.37 6.57 -44.75
CA THR A 486 -1.23 7.69 -45.15
C THR A 486 -2.69 7.40 -44.82
N GLU A 487 -3.42 8.43 -44.38
CA GLU A 487 -4.88 8.37 -44.25
C GLU A 487 -5.54 8.41 -45.63
N GLY A 488 -6.53 7.54 -45.85
CA GLY A 488 -7.46 7.66 -46.98
C GLY A 488 -8.65 8.52 -46.56
N ASP A 489 -8.98 9.52 -47.38
CA ASP A 489 -10.05 10.52 -47.15
C ASP A 489 -11.45 9.86 -47.07
N ASP A 490 -12.30 10.45 -46.23
CA ASP A 490 -13.54 9.93 -45.62
C ASP A 490 -14.75 9.65 -46.55
N GLY A 491 -15.64 8.76 -46.08
CA GLY A 491 -17.09 8.89 -46.32
C GLY A 491 -17.87 7.63 -46.72
N GLY A 492 -18.55 7.00 -45.74
CA GLY A 492 -19.72 6.15 -45.99
C GLY A 492 -19.46 4.67 -46.35
N ARG A 493 -20.00 3.78 -45.50
CA ARG A 493 -20.30 2.34 -45.73
C ARG A 493 -19.35 1.56 -46.65
N SER A 494 -18.58 0.66 -46.02
CA SER A 494 -18.05 -0.56 -46.64
C SER A 494 -17.18 -0.35 -47.89
N SER A 495 -15.89 -0.05 -47.71
CA SER A 495 -14.89 -0.40 -48.73
C SER A 495 -13.48 -0.34 -48.17
N LYS A 496 -12.77 -1.47 -48.32
CA LYS A 496 -11.33 -1.73 -48.27
C LYS A 496 -10.41 -0.57 -47.85
N ARG A 497 -9.67 -0.77 -46.75
CA ARG A 497 -8.44 -0.03 -46.41
C ARG A 497 -7.47 -0.15 -47.58
N VAL A 498 -7.46 0.80 -48.51
CA VAL A 498 -6.37 0.93 -49.46
C VAL A 498 -5.26 1.69 -48.73
N VAL A 499 -4.33 0.92 -48.17
CA VAL A 499 -3.05 1.43 -47.69
C VAL A 499 -2.26 1.84 -48.93
N SER A 500 -2.25 3.13 -49.26
CA SER A 500 -1.30 3.64 -50.23
C SER A 500 0.08 3.67 -49.56
N PHE A 501 0.90 2.65 -49.82
CA PHE A 501 2.29 2.61 -49.38
C PHE A 501 3.07 3.66 -50.16
N LEU A 502 3.39 4.81 -49.54
CA LEU A 502 4.39 5.69 -50.14
C LEU A 502 5.73 4.96 -50.09
N ALA A 503 6.28 4.64 -51.27
CA ALA A 503 7.53 3.93 -51.49
C ALA A 503 8.79 4.69 -51.02
N ASN A 504 8.63 5.84 -50.36
CA ASN A 504 9.74 6.52 -49.70
C ASN A 504 9.94 5.89 -48.33
N SER A 505 10.70 4.80 -48.30
CA SER A 505 11.33 4.31 -47.08
C SER A 505 11.89 5.51 -46.32
N PHE A 506 11.50 5.66 -45.05
CA PHE A 506 12.27 6.51 -44.14
C PHE A 506 13.71 6.00 -44.28
N ILE A 507 14.64 6.80 -44.82
CA ILE A 507 16.02 6.34 -45.04
C ILE A 507 16.69 6.28 -43.66
N ILE A 508 16.37 5.22 -42.96
CA ILE A 508 17.05 4.74 -41.76
C ILE A 508 18.02 3.65 -42.21
N ASN A 509 19.04 3.41 -41.40
CA ASN A 509 19.88 2.23 -41.63
C ASN A 509 19.00 0.99 -41.46
N ASP A 510 19.04 0.07 -42.42
CA ASP A 510 18.28 -1.18 -42.36
C ASP A 510 18.92 -2.21 -41.42
N SER A 511 20.16 -1.96 -41.03
CA SER A 511 21.01 -2.81 -40.19
C SER A 511 21.99 -1.99 -39.37
N ASN A 512 22.39 -2.55 -38.23
CA ASN A 512 23.54 -2.09 -37.45
C ASN A 512 24.27 -3.33 -36.90
N PRO A 513 25.49 -3.66 -37.38
CA PRO A 513 26.34 -2.85 -38.26
C PRO A 513 25.74 -2.66 -39.66
N ASP A 514 26.09 -1.56 -40.32
CA ASP A 514 25.58 -1.24 -41.65
C ASP A 514 26.17 -2.14 -42.75
N ALA A 515 25.79 -1.92 -44.01
CA ALA A 515 26.27 -2.68 -45.16
C ALA A 515 27.81 -2.68 -45.33
N ASN A 516 28.53 -1.72 -44.74
CA ASN A 516 29.99 -1.65 -44.75
C ASN A 516 30.63 -2.33 -43.53
N GLY A 517 29.82 -2.95 -42.67
CA GLY A 517 30.26 -3.53 -41.40
C GLY A 517 30.54 -2.48 -40.31
N GLN A 518 30.17 -1.22 -40.51
CA GLN A 518 30.41 -0.16 -39.54
C GLN A 518 29.32 -0.16 -38.47
N TYR A 519 29.73 -0.19 -37.20
CA TYR A 519 28.82 -0.04 -36.07
C TYR A 519 28.53 1.43 -35.77
N HIS A 520 27.24 1.79 -35.76
CA HIS A 520 26.74 3.07 -35.28
C HIS A 520 26.43 2.95 -33.79
N ARG A 521 27.15 3.69 -32.95
CA ARG A 521 26.90 3.76 -31.50
C ARG A 521 26.01 4.96 -31.19
N GLY A 522 25.02 4.75 -30.32
CA GLY A 522 24.14 5.81 -29.85
C GLY A 522 24.76 6.52 -28.65
N ARG A 523 24.96 7.83 -28.76
CA ARG A 523 25.36 8.67 -27.63
C ARG A 523 24.11 9.23 -26.97
N ILE A 524 23.99 9.03 -25.66
CA ILE A 524 22.88 9.59 -24.88
C ILE A 524 23.39 10.89 -24.24
N ASN A 525 22.71 11.99 -24.53
CA ASN A 525 22.89 13.28 -23.86
C ASN A 525 21.56 14.04 -23.88
N TYR A 526 20.64 13.58 -23.04
CA TYR A 526 19.26 14.05 -23.01
C TYR A 526 19.08 15.07 -21.87
N THR A 527 18.48 16.22 -22.18
CA THR A 527 18.07 17.21 -21.17
C THR A 527 16.59 17.05 -20.87
N ARG A 528 16.24 16.77 -19.60
CA ARG A 528 14.87 16.50 -19.16
C ARG A 528 14.09 17.82 -19.03
N PRO A 529 12.97 17.97 -19.74
CA PRO A 529 12.02 19.04 -19.43
C PRO A 529 11.46 18.86 -18.00
N PRO A 530 11.30 19.93 -17.20
CA PRO A 530 10.80 19.81 -15.81
C PRO A 530 9.42 19.14 -15.67
N THR A 531 8.64 19.08 -16.75
CA THR A 531 7.31 18.47 -16.79
C THR A 531 7.34 16.96 -17.06
N TYR A 532 8.50 16.39 -17.38
CA TYR A 532 8.63 14.97 -17.74
C TYR A 532 8.84 14.14 -16.47
N SER A 533 8.16 12.99 -16.39
CA SER A 533 8.36 12.03 -15.29
C SER A 533 9.69 11.30 -15.42
N PHE A 534 10.09 10.62 -14.35
CA PHE A 534 11.24 9.68 -14.34
C PHE A 534 11.17 8.67 -15.49
N PHE A 535 10.04 7.95 -15.63
CA PHE A 535 9.86 6.96 -16.70
C PHE A 535 9.90 7.58 -18.10
N LYS A 536 9.37 8.80 -18.26
CA LYS A 536 9.46 9.51 -19.54
C LYS A 536 10.91 9.87 -19.88
N MET A 537 11.71 10.27 -18.90
CA MET A 537 13.14 10.52 -19.08
C MET A 537 13.89 9.25 -19.50
N LEU A 538 13.64 8.11 -18.84
CA LEU A 538 14.26 6.83 -19.20
C LEU A 538 14.02 6.48 -20.67
N TRP A 539 12.76 6.44 -21.11
CA TRP A 539 12.49 6.01 -22.48
C TRP A 539 12.95 7.03 -23.52
N GLN A 540 12.80 8.34 -23.26
CA GLN A 540 13.22 9.38 -24.21
C GLN A 540 14.74 9.40 -24.44
N SER A 541 15.51 9.20 -23.37
CA SER A 541 16.97 9.14 -23.48
C SER A 541 17.44 7.86 -24.19
N LEU A 542 16.81 6.71 -23.96
CA LEU A 542 17.04 5.50 -24.76
C LEU A 542 16.63 5.69 -26.23
N ALA A 543 15.49 6.32 -26.49
CA ALA A 543 15.01 6.60 -27.84
C ALA A 543 15.97 7.50 -28.63
N GLN A 544 16.60 8.48 -27.98
CA GLN A 544 17.67 9.29 -28.58
C GLN A 544 18.82 8.40 -29.05
N GLY A 545 19.33 7.50 -28.19
CA GLY A 545 20.41 6.59 -28.54
C GLY A 545 20.04 5.62 -29.67
N ILE A 546 18.81 5.09 -29.67
CA ILE A 546 18.29 4.20 -30.72
C ILE A 546 18.22 4.94 -32.07
N LYS A 547 17.71 6.18 -32.09
CA LYS A 547 17.65 7.02 -33.29
C LYS A 547 19.03 7.26 -33.88
N GLU A 548 20.02 7.56 -33.05
CA GLU A 548 21.40 7.73 -33.50
C GLU A 548 21.98 6.44 -34.10
N CYS A 549 21.74 5.27 -33.49
CA CYS A 549 22.13 3.97 -34.07
C CYS A 549 21.44 3.68 -35.42
N ALA A 550 20.22 4.18 -35.62
CA ALA A 550 19.46 4.05 -36.85
C ALA A 550 19.84 5.09 -37.93
N GLY A 551 20.85 5.92 -37.69
CA GLY A 551 21.28 6.96 -38.63
C GLY A 551 20.33 8.15 -38.72
N ILE A 552 19.45 8.34 -37.72
CA ILE A 552 18.51 9.45 -37.61
C ILE A 552 19.15 10.55 -36.74
N SER A 553 19.91 11.44 -37.35
CA SER A 553 20.40 12.65 -36.67
C SER A 553 19.25 13.67 -36.46
N PRO A 554 19.34 14.59 -35.49
CA PRO A 554 18.33 15.64 -35.31
C PRO A 554 18.08 16.49 -36.56
N GLU A 555 19.13 16.73 -37.36
CA GLU A 555 19.04 17.42 -38.64
C GLU A 555 18.27 16.60 -39.68
N ARG A 556 18.56 15.30 -39.75
CA ARG A 556 17.85 14.36 -40.61
C ARG A 556 16.40 14.20 -40.19
N GLU A 557 16.12 14.15 -38.89
CA GLU A 557 14.76 14.13 -38.33
C GLU A 557 13.98 15.39 -38.73
N ARG A 558 14.56 16.58 -38.59
CA ARG A 558 13.94 17.84 -39.06
C ARG A 558 13.69 17.83 -40.57
N ARG A 559 14.64 17.37 -41.38
CA ARG A 559 14.47 17.25 -42.84
C ARG A 559 13.36 16.26 -43.19
N LEU A 560 13.30 15.12 -42.52
CA LEU A 560 12.27 14.10 -42.74
C LEU A 560 10.88 14.59 -42.30
N LEU A 561 10.78 15.31 -41.18
CA LEU A 561 9.53 15.94 -40.73
C LEU A 561 9.07 17.01 -41.72
N ASN A 562 9.96 17.90 -42.16
CA ASN A 562 9.63 18.92 -43.15
C ASN A 562 9.20 18.29 -44.49
N ALA A 563 9.93 17.28 -44.97
CA ALA A 563 9.59 16.57 -46.21
C ALA A 563 8.25 15.82 -46.09
N ALA A 564 7.93 15.26 -44.91
CA ALA A 564 6.63 14.64 -44.67
C ALA A 564 5.48 15.67 -44.62
N GLU A 565 5.72 16.84 -44.02
CA GLU A 565 4.79 17.97 -44.01
C GLU A 565 4.55 18.50 -45.44
N GLU A 566 5.62 18.66 -46.23
CA GLU A 566 5.59 19.08 -47.63
C GLU A 566 4.89 18.04 -48.52
N ALA A 567 5.18 16.74 -48.35
CA ALA A 567 4.51 15.67 -49.07
C ALA A 567 3.00 15.62 -48.74
N LYS A 568 2.63 15.90 -47.48
CA LYS A 568 1.23 16.02 -47.08
C LYS A 568 0.55 17.22 -47.73
N GLN A 569 1.19 18.40 -47.71
CA GLN A 569 0.68 19.60 -48.38
C GLN A 569 0.59 19.42 -49.91
N ALA A 570 1.56 18.72 -50.51
CA ALA A 570 1.53 18.37 -51.93
C ALA A 570 0.38 17.42 -52.22
N ALA A 571 0.20 16.36 -51.43
CA ALA A 571 -0.92 15.41 -51.55
C ALA A 571 -2.29 16.12 -51.42
N GLU A 572 -2.45 17.02 -50.44
CA GLU A 572 -3.65 17.85 -50.25
C GLU A 572 -3.87 18.81 -51.44
N LYS A 573 -2.81 19.42 -52.00
CA LYS A 573 -2.89 20.27 -53.20
C LYS A 573 -3.24 19.48 -54.46
N THR A 574 -2.66 18.30 -54.68
CA THR A 574 -3.05 17.40 -55.78
C THR A 574 -4.47 16.89 -55.59
N GLY A 575 -4.88 16.48 -54.39
CA GLY A 575 -6.26 16.07 -54.10
C GLY A 575 -7.26 17.21 -54.35
N GLY A 576 -6.90 18.44 -53.98
CA GLY A 576 -7.65 19.66 -54.28
C GLY A 576 -7.65 20.03 -55.77
N PHE A 577 -6.58 19.72 -56.52
CA PHE A 577 -6.50 19.90 -57.97
C PHE A 577 -7.37 18.87 -58.71
N PHE A 578 -7.32 17.59 -58.34
CA PHE A 578 -8.18 16.54 -58.90
C PHE A 578 -9.67 16.78 -58.58
N ARG A 579 -10.05 17.23 -57.37
CA ARG A 579 -11.43 17.68 -57.08
C ARG A 579 -11.86 18.86 -57.95
N ARG A 580 -10.96 19.78 -58.28
CA ARG A 580 -11.26 20.96 -59.13
C ARG A 580 -11.37 20.61 -60.62
N VAL A 581 -10.56 19.67 -61.09
CA VAL A 581 -10.46 19.28 -62.50
C VAL A 581 -11.51 18.22 -62.86
N PHE A 582 -11.85 17.31 -61.94
CA PHE A 582 -12.77 16.19 -62.20
C PHE A 582 -14.12 16.28 -61.45
N GLY A 583 -14.29 17.23 -60.53
CA GLY A 583 -15.52 17.38 -59.72
C GLY A 583 -16.64 18.23 -60.31
N LYS A 584 -16.49 18.79 -61.53
CA LYS A 584 -17.56 19.53 -62.22
C LYS A 584 -18.08 18.74 -63.43
N LYS A 585 -19.02 17.82 -63.18
CA LYS A 585 -20.08 17.42 -64.12
C LYS A 585 -21.07 16.49 -63.43
N ALA A 586 -22.12 17.08 -62.84
CA ALA A 586 -23.44 16.46 -62.66
C ALA A 586 -24.40 17.48 -62.00
N GLU A 587 -24.66 18.62 -62.65
CA GLU A 587 -25.91 19.35 -62.46
C GLU A 587 -26.34 19.89 -63.83
N GLY A 588 -27.43 19.34 -64.36
CA GLY A 588 -27.95 19.67 -65.69
C GLY A 588 -29.10 18.74 -66.08
N ASN A 589 -30.30 19.16 -65.67
CA ASN A 589 -31.66 18.66 -65.95
C ASN A 589 -32.13 17.37 -65.28
#